data_AF-A0A350CH04-F1
#
_entry.id   AF-A0A350CH04-F1
#
_cell.length_a   1.000
_cell.length_b   1.000
_cell.length_c   1.000
_cell.angle_alpha   90.00
_cell.angle_beta   90.00
_cell.angle_gamma   90.00
#
_symmetry.space_group_name_H-M   'P 1'
#
loop_
_entity.id
_entity.type
_entity.pdbx_description
1 polymer ?
#
loop_
_entity_poly.entity_id
_entity_poly.type
_entity_poly.pdbx_seq_one_letter_code
_entity_poly.pdbx_strand_id
1 'polypeptide(L)'
;MESLPYLIEYPYGCTEQTLNRFLPAVLVQRTLQRMNVSLEVARQQQIMLNSGRTWRGKYPRHWGQPPQRQTRDLRPLPAGFGMGSSTLAAWIQQHIDEDQKSARGLPGTFNPVFSEQQLNAIIRTGVNKLTEMQLGDGGWGWFSGYGEYSSPHTTAQVVHGLTIATQNDVPILPDVIQRGLQWLQTWQAAQLELLREGDRHRANPDYDGKLPFRMHADNLDAFIAGVLSEHNTGDPAIGEYLMRDRGQMTAYGLALTGLYMHRSQQQQNRDLVIQNLEQFLVRDPANQTAWLQLPEEFGWYWYGSENEAMAIYLQLKLAAAPQDAILPEMVKYLLNNRQGGSRWKSTRDTAMVVEAMAQYIQATGEDSPDMTVEVLIDGQVRKTEKITGENLFGFDGQLVLSGEELTTGQHTIEIRRQGRGPVWFSAWLTTFTKEQQITAAGLEVRVQRNFFRLERDDQQTDVQGGRGQAVKQQTLKYRRVPIEDLEGLPSGTLVEVELVLDSRNDYEYLLLEDRKPSGFEPVDQRSGYVYDSLRAYREFRDDRVCLFLSSLARGQHSISYRLRAETPGTVTALPASIEGMYAPELIGNSTSLRLLTTEAP
;
A
#
# COMPACT_ATOMS: atom_id res chain seq x y z
N MET A 1 5.53 10.98 0.10
CA MET A 1 6.31 11.63 1.18
C MET A 1 6.42 10.75 2.42
N GLU A 2 5.32 10.17 2.90
CA GLU A 2 5.31 9.32 4.12
C GLU A 2 6.19 8.07 4.01
N SER A 3 6.48 7.61 2.78
CA SER A 3 7.39 6.49 2.51
C SER A 3 8.87 6.80 2.67
N LEU A 4 9.26 8.08 2.63
CA LEU A 4 10.67 8.46 2.60
C LEU A 4 11.42 8.15 3.90
N PRO A 5 10.87 8.40 5.11
CA PRO A 5 11.54 8.02 6.35
C PRO A 5 11.93 6.55 6.40
N TYR A 6 11.04 5.63 5.98
CA TYR A 6 11.34 4.19 5.92
C TYR A 6 12.59 3.88 5.09
N LEU A 7 12.72 4.50 3.91
CA LEU A 7 13.87 4.31 3.02
C LEU A 7 15.15 4.95 3.58
N ILE A 8 15.03 6.14 4.18
CA ILE A 8 16.17 6.93 4.67
C ILE A 8 16.77 6.31 5.93
N GLU A 9 15.92 5.84 6.84
CA GLU A 9 16.30 5.29 8.14
C GLU A 9 16.56 3.78 8.09
N TYR A 10 16.35 3.13 6.94
CA TYR A 10 16.55 1.69 6.79
C TYR A 10 17.95 1.25 7.29
N PRO A 11 18.07 0.32 8.24
CA PRO A 11 19.28 0.19 9.06
C PRO A 11 20.50 -0.38 8.32
N TYR A 12 20.30 -0.92 7.12
CA TYR A 12 21.33 -1.58 6.32
C TYR A 12 21.85 -0.66 5.19
N GLY A 13 22.95 -1.07 4.54
CA GLY A 13 23.67 -0.24 3.58
C GLY A 13 24.32 -1.01 2.44
N CYS A 14 23.65 -2.03 1.89
CA CYS A 14 24.07 -2.62 0.61
C CYS A 14 23.94 -1.60 -0.54
N THR A 15 24.42 -1.95 -1.73
CA THR A 15 24.38 -1.06 -2.91
C THR A 15 22.96 -0.59 -3.24
N GLU A 16 21.97 -1.50 -3.28
CA GLU A 16 20.56 -1.16 -3.55
C GLU A 16 19.97 -0.22 -2.49
N GLN A 17 20.18 -0.50 -1.21
CA GLN A 17 19.72 0.35 -0.12
C GLN A 17 20.36 1.73 -0.16
N THR A 18 21.64 1.82 -0.54
CA THR A 18 22.34 3.09 -0.66
C THR A 18 21.68 3.98 -1.72
N LEU A 19 21.31 3.41 -2.86
CA LEU A 19 20.55 4.11 -3.90
C LEU A 19 19.14 4.50 -3.42
N ASN A 20 18.40 3.53 -2.87
CA ASN A 20 17.01 3.71 -2.47
C ASN A 20 16.83 4.68 -1.29
N ARG A 21 17.91 4.99 -0.58
CA ARG A 21 17.94 6.00 0.49
C ARG A 21 17.75 7.42 0.00
N PHE A 22 18.25 7.77 -1.19
CA PHE A 22 18.25 9.16 -1.65
C PHE A 22 17.44 9.38 -2.92
N LEU A 23 17.40 8.41 -3.85
CA LEU A 23 16.77 8.63 -5.16
C LEU A 23 15.28 9.00 -5.05
N PRO A 24 14.44 8.28 -4.27
CA PRO A 24 13.05 8.69 -4.08
C PRO A 24 12.89 10.07 -3.44
N ALA A 25 13.82 10.46 -2.57
CA ALA A 25 13.80 11.77 -1.93
C ALA A 25 14.18 12.89 -2.90
N VAL A 26 15.11 12.65 -3.84
CA VAL A 26 15.41 13.55 -4.97
C VAL A 26 14.17 13.78 -5.82
N LEU A 27 13.49 12.69 -6.22
CA LEU A 27 12.29 12.77 -7.05
C LEU A 27 11.16 13.56 -6.38
N VAL A 28 10.92 13.31 -5.09
CA VAL A 28 9.92 14.05 -4.34
C VAL A 28 10.32 15.53 -4.21
N GLN A 29 11.57 15.84 -3.86
CA GLN A 29 12.00 17.24 -3.76
C GLN A 29 11.87 17.97 -5.10
N ARG A 30 12.28 17.35 -6.21
CA ARG A 30 12.17 17.94 -7.54
C ARG A 30 10.74 18.15 -7.96
N THR A 31 9.86 17.20 -7.63
CA THR A 31 8.43 17.38 -7.80
C THR A 31 7.99 18.64 -7.05
N LEU A 32 8.25 18.75 -5.74
CA LEU A 32 7.88 19.92 -4.91
C LEU A 32 8.45 21.25 -5.44
N GLN A 33 9.71 21.27 -5.90
CA GLN A 33 10.34 22.45 -6.48
C GLN A 33 9.64 22.88 -7.78
N ARG A 34 9.26 21.94 -8.66
CA ARG A 34 8.47 22.24 -9.87
C ARG A 34 7.08 22.77 -9.54
N MET A 35 6.49 22.33 -8.43
CA MET A 35 5.23 22.90 -7.91
C MET A 35 5.40 24.32 -7.33
N ASN A 36 6.62 24.87 -7.33
CA ASN A 36 6.98 26.13 -6.65
C ASN A 36 6.62 26.13 -5.15
N VAL A 37 6.66 24.96 -4.51
CA VAL A 37 6.42 24.82 -3.07
C VAL A 37 7.68 25.23 -2.33
N SER A 38 7.58 26.23 -1.45
CA SER A 38 8.64 26.50 -0.48
C SER A 38 8.70 25.38 0.56
N LEU A 39 9.83 24.66 0.61
CA LEU A 39 10.01 23.51 1.50
C LEU A 39 9.87 23.90 2.98
N GLU A 40 10.36 25.09 3.36
CA GLU A 40 10.21 25.62 4.72
C GLU A 40 8.74 25.96 5.00
N VAL A 41 8.03 26.57 4.05
CA VAL A 41 6.60 26.87 4.22
C VAL A 41 5.77 25.58 4.31
N ALA A 42 6.05 24.58 3.47
CA ALA A 42 5.39 23.29 3.50
C ALA A 42 5.59 22.58 4.85
N ARG A 43 6.81 22.65 5.41
CA ARG A 43 7.11 22.16 6.75
C ARG A 43 6.26 22.85 7.80
N GLN A 44 6.22 24.18 7.79
CA GLN A 44 5.43 24.96 8.74
C GLN A 44 3.93 24.64 8.60
N GLN A 45 3.43 24.53 7.37
CA GLN A 45 2.04 24.17 7.10
C GLN A 45 1.67 22.80 7.67
N GLN A 46 2.51 21.77 7.48
CA GLN A 46 2.26 20.45 8.08
C GLN A 46 2.27 20.50 9.61
N ILE A 47 3.23 21.22 10.21
CA ILE A 47 3.29 21.42 11.67
C ILE A 47 1.99 22.04 12.17
N MET A 48 1.52 23.08 11.48
CA MET A 48 0.30 23.82 11.84
C MET A 48 -0.95 22.95 11.72
N LEU A 49 -1.10 22.21 10.62
CA LEU A 49 -2.23 21.29 10.39
C LEU A 49 -2.25 20.14 11.40
N ASN A 50 -1.11 19.46 11.59
CA ASN A 50 -1.02 18.36 12.53
C ASN A 50 -1.37 18.85 13.92
N SER A 51 -0.81 19.97 14.35
CA SER A 51 -1.12 20.55 15.65
C SER A 51 -2.60 20.95 15.78
N GLY A 52 -3.21 21.52 14.75
CA GLY A 52 -4.65 21.81 14.73
C GLY A 52 -5.52 20.56 14.93
N ARG A 53 -5.14 19.43 14.32
CA ARG A 53 -5.81 18.13 14.47
C ARG A 53 -5.59 17.54 15.86
N THR A 54 -4.37 17.58 16.38
CA THR A 54 -4.01 17.00 17.69
C THR A 54 -4.70 17.75 18.83
N TRP A 55 -4.73 19.07 18.74
CA TRP A 55 -5.10 19.92 19.87
C TRP A 55 -6.55 20.43 19.82
N ARG A 56 -7.20 20.42 18.65
CA ARG A 56 -8.62 20.82 18.47
C ARG A 56 -8.98 22.14 19.17
N GLY A 57 -8.10 23.13 19.09
CA GLY A 57 -8.30 24.45 19.72
C GLY A 57 -8.12 24.50 21.23
N LYS A 58 -7.62 23.43 21.88
CA LYS A 58 -7.32 23.40 23.32
C LYS A 58 -5.83 23.18 23.56
N TYR A 59 -5.24 24.02 24.40
CA TYR A 59 -3.82 23.84 24.78
C TYR A 59 -3.62 22.52 25.54
N PRO A 60 -2.54 21.78 25.25
CA PRO A 60 -2.15 20.62 26.02
C PRO A 60 -1.98 20.96 27.50
N ARG A 61 -2.38 20.04 28.38
CA ARG A 61 -2.27 20.27 29.83
C ARG A 61 -0.82 20.48 30.28
N HIS A 62 0.15 19.86 29.60
CA HIS A 62 1.57 19.94 29.99
C HIS A 62 2.24 21.26 29.61
N TRP A 63 1.67 22.08 28.72
CA TRP A 63 2.21 23.41 28.39
C TRP A 63 1.99 24.43 29.52
N GLY A 64 1.11 24.11 30.48
CA GLY A 64 0.76 25.01 31.58
C GLY A 64 -0.16 26.15 31.16
N GLN A 65 -0.17 27.23 31.94
CA GLN A 65 -1.04 28.38 31.67
C GLN A 65 -0.43 29.32 30.61
N PRO A 66 -1.25 29.86 29.69
CA PRO A 66 -0.78 30.86 28.75
C PRO A 66 -0.35 32.16 29.45
N PRO A 67 0.45 33.02 28.80
CA PRO A 67 0.95 34.26 29.40
C PRO A 67 -0.20 35.17 29.84
N GLN A 68 -0.16 35.62 31.10
CA GLN A 68 -1.16 36.55 31.65
C GLN A 68 -0.96 38.00 31.18
N ARG A 69 0.28 38.37 30.84
CA ARG A 69 0.60 39.68 30.23
C ARG A 69 0.83 39.48 28.75
N GLN A 70 -0.01 40.13 27.94
CA GLN A 70 -0.01 40.00 26.49
C GLN A 70 0.04 41.38 25.83
N THR A 71 0.64 41.41 24.65
CA THR A 71 0.58 42.56 23.74
C THR A 71 -0.85 42.78 23.22
N ARG A 72 -1.19 44.00 22.81
CA ARG A 72 -2.54 44.37 22.35
C ARG A 72 -2.78 44.12 20.86
N ASP A 73 -1.81 43.54 20.16
CA ASP A 73 -1.95 43.18 18.76
C ASP A 73 -2.86 41.96 18.60
N LEU A 74 -3.43 41.81 17.40
CA LEU A 74 -4.26 40.67 17.05
C LEU A 74 -3.72 40.04 15.78
N ARG A 75 -3.28 38.79 15.88
CA ARG A 75 -2.72 38.01 14.77
C ARG A 75 -3.19 36.56 14.82
N PRO A 76 -3.11 35.82 13.71
CA PRO A 76 -3.30 34.38 13.72
C PRO A 76 -2.32 33.71 14.70
N LEU A 77 -2.85 32.86 15.57
CA LEU A 77 -2.06 32.03 16.46
C LEU A 77 -1.54 30.80 15.71
N PRO A 78 -0.37 30.24 16.09
CA PRO A 78 0.11 28.99 15.53
C PRO A 78 -0.90 27.85 15.72
N ALA A 79 -0.75 26.77 14.95
CA ALA A 79 -1.48 25.52 15.12
C ALA A 79 -3.02 25.61 15.11
N GLY A 80 -3.60 26.65 14.48
CA GLY A 80 -5.05 26.79 14.38
C GLY A 80 -5.74 27.14 15.71
N PHE A 81 -5.02 27.70 16.68
CA PHE A 81 -5.59 28.13 17.97
C PHE A 81 -6.42 29.43 17.88
N GLY A 82 -6.74 29.92 16.67
CA GLY A 82 -7.55 31.12 16.45
C GLY A 82 -6.70 32.40 16.34
N MET A 83 -7.21 33.52 16.86
CA MET A 83 -6.55 34.83 16.84
C MET A 83 -6.12 35.24 18.24
N GLY A 84 -4.98 35.91 18.38
CA GLY A 84 -4.51 36.41 19.67
C GLY A 84 -3.28 37.30 19.54
N SER A 85 -2.65 37.59 20.68
CA SER A 85 -1.49 38.50 20.73
C SER A 85 -0.21 37.86 20.20
N SER A 86 0.75 38.66 19.74
CA SER A 86 2.09 38.18 19.39
C SER A 86 2.80 37.50 20.56
N THR A 87 2.54 37.93 21.80
CA THR A 87 3.06 37.28 23.01
C THR A 87 2.51 35.87 23.18
N LEU A 88 1.20 35.69 23.01
CA LEU A 88 0.55 34.38 23.07
C LEU A 88 1.02 33.49 21.93
N ALA A 89 1.12 34.04 20.72
CA ALA A 89 1.59 33.30 19.56
C ALA A 89 3.06 32.84 19.71
N ALA A 90 3.93 33.66 20.30
CA ALA A 90 5.31 33.27 20.59
C ALA A 90 5.37 32.14 21.64
N TRP A 91 4.55 32.22 22.69
CA TRP A 91 4.44 31.16 23.70
C TRP A 91 3.95 29.84 23.11
N ILE A 92 2.92 29.88 22.26
CA ILE A 92 2.43 28.69 21.55
C ILE A 92 3.52 28.08 20.67
N GLN A 93 4.23 28.91 19.88
CA GLN A 93 5.29 28.43 19.00
C GLN A 93 6.43 27.78 19.79
N GLN A 94 6.82 28.38 20.92
CA GLN A 94 7.87 27.83 21.78
C GLN A 94 7.52 26.42 22.28
N HIS A 95 6.30 26.20 22.77
CA HIS A 95 5.89 24.89 23.26
C HIS A 95 5.76 23.84 22.13
N ILE A 96 5.29 24.25 20.95
CA ILE A 96 5.31 23.39 19.76
C ILE A 96 6.74 22.97 19.43
N ASP A 97 7.69 23.92 19.43
CA ASP A 97 9.09 23.65 19.13
C ASP A 97 9.74 22.75 20.20
N GLU A 98 9.37 22.91 21.47
CA GLU A 98 9.82 22.06 22.60
C GLU A 98 9.28 20.63 22.50
N ASP A 99 7.98 20.47 22.23
CA ASP A 99 7.35 19.17 21.98
C ASP A 99 8.00 18.49 20.76
N GLN A 100 8.29 19.23 19.69
CA GLN A 100 9.00 18.70 18.51
C GLN A 100 10.43 18.29 18.80
N LYS A 101 11.17 19.09 19.59
CA LYS A 101 12.53 18.71 20.02
C LYS A 101 12.52 17.45 20.87
N SER A 102 11.50 17.29 21.72
CA SER A 102 11.30 16.10 22.56
C SER A 102 10.86 14.89 21.73
N ALA A 103 10.15 15.13 20.63
CA ALA A 103 9.78 14.13 19.64
C ALA A 103 10.88 13.79 18.63
N ARG A 104 12.04 14.47 18.66
CA ARG A 104 13.20 14.09 17.83
C ARG A 104 13.69 12.72 18.27
N GLY A 105 13.38 11.71 17.47
CA GLY A 105 13.66 10.30 17.76
C GLY A 105 12.40 9.41 17.84
N LEU A 106 11.21 10.01 17.80
CA LEU A 106 9.96 9.27 17.53
C LEU A 106 9.79 9.10 16.02
N PRO A 107 9.54 7.87 15.52
CA PRO A 107 9.25 7.63 14.11
C PRO A 107 8.09 8.51 13.64
N GLY A 108 8.29 9.31 12.59
CA GLY A 108 7.20 10.02 11.88
C GLY A 108 7.10 11.55 12.04
N THR A 109 7.96 12.22 12.81
CA THR A 109 7.84 13.70 13.01
C THR A 109 8.78 14.55 12.16
N PHE A 110 9.79 13.94 11.51
CA PHE A 110 10.78 14.66 10.72
C PHE A 110 11.01 13.98 9.36
N ASN A 111 10.70 14.68 8.26
CA ASN A 111 10.97 14.22 6.91
C ASN A 111 12.05 15.12 6.27
N PRO A 112 13.25 14.60 5.96
CA PRO A 112 14.36 15.40 5.48
C PRO A 112 14.11 16.04 4.10
N VAL A 113 13.07 15.63 3.37
CA VAL A 113 12.70 16.25 2.09
C VAL A 113 12.32 17.73 2.24
N PHE A 114 11.91 18.16 3.44
CA PHE A 114 11.61 19.56 3.73
C PHE A 114 12.84 20.39 4.13
N SER A 115 14.03 19.80 4.15
CA SER A 115 15.28 20.49 4.48
C SER A 115 16.30 20.29 3.36
N GLU A 116 16.51 21.32 2.54
CA GLU A 116 17.49 21.26 1.45
C GLU A 116 18.89 20.87 1.95
N GLN A 117 19.31 21.43 3.08
CA GLN A 117 20.62 21.11 3.66
C GLN A 117 20.76 19.62 3.98
N GLN A 118 19.75 19.02 4.61
CA GLN A 118 19.81 17.62 5.00
C GLN A 118 19.65 16.70 3.80
N LEU A 119 18.75 17.03 2.88
CA LEU A 119 18.60 16.24 1.67
C LEU A 119 19.87 16.30 0.82
N ASN A 120 20.49 17.47 0.64
CA ASN A 120 21.77 17.60 -0.04
C ASN A 120 22.87 16.77 0.64
N ALA A 121 22.85 16.67 1.97
CA ALA A 121 23.77 15.81 2.70
C ALA A 121 23.51 14.31 2.40
N ILE A 122 22.25 13.88 2.42
CA ILE A 122 21.84 12.49 2.08
C ILE A 122 22.23 12.15 0.64
N ILE A 123 21.95 13.04 -0.32
CA ILE A 123 22.28 12.88 -1.74
C ILE A 123 23.79 12.76 -1.90
N ARG A 124 24.57 13.72 -1.36
CA ARG A 124 26.03 13.71 -1.46
C ARG A 124 26.62 12.43 -0.87
N THR A 125 26.15 12.02 0.31
CA THR A 125 26.61 10.77 0.94
C THR A 125 26.25 9.56 0.10
N GLY A 126 25.04 9.49 -0.45
CA GLY A 126 24.60 8.39 -1.31
C GLY A 126 25.40 8.29 -2.60
N VAL A 127 25.57 9.40 -3.32
CA VAL A 127 26.36 9.46 -4.56
C VAL A 127 27.83 9.11 -4.32
N ASN A 128 28.44 9.65 -3.25
CA ASN A 128 29.83 9.31 -2.90
C ASN A 128 29.97 7.82 -2.60
N LYS A 129 29.07 7.25 -1.79
CA LYS A 129 29.10 5.81 -1.47
C LYS A 129 28.91 4.95 -2.71
N LEU A 130 27.95 5.26 -3.59
CA LEU A 130 27.77 4.50 -4.83
C LEU A 130 29.00 4.60 -5.73
N THR A 131 29.65 5.75 -5.80
CA THR A 131 30.89 5.93 -6.55
C THR A 131 32.02 5.09 -5.95
N GLU A 132 32.17 5.08 -4.62
CA GLU A 132 33.15 4.26 -3.89
C GLU A 132 32.86 2.75 -4.00
N MET A 133 31.59 2.37 -4.14
CA MET A 133 31.16 0.97 -4.30
C MET A 133 31.36 0.43 -5.71
N GLN A 134 31.66 1.27 -6.70
CA GLN A 134 31.89 0.82 -8.08
C GLN A 134 33.19 0.01 -8.15
N LEU A 135 33.11 -1.20 -8.70
CA LEU A 135 34.25 -2.10 -8.80
C LEU A 135 35.21 -1.67 -9.93
N GLY A 136 36.41 -2.26 -9.94
CA GLY A 136 37.46 -1.93 -10.92
C GLY A 136 37.03 -2.15 -12.38
N ASP A 137 36.15 -3.12 -12.62
CA ASP A 137 35.59 -3.44 -13.95
C ASP A 137 34.47 -2.47 -14.39
N GLY A 138 34.05 -1.54 -13.52
CA GLY A 138 33.00 -0.55 -13.80
C GLY A 138 31.59 -0.95 -13.38
N GLY A 139 31.36 -2.18 -12.95
CA GLY A 139 30.06 -2.62 -12.44
C GLY A 139 29.90 -2.46 -10.93
N TRP A 140 28.75 -2.89 -10.41
CA TRP A 140 28.43 -2.90 -8.99
C TRP A 140 28.03 -4.31 -8.53
N GLY A 141 28.54 -4.70 -7.37
CA GLY A 141 28.12 -5.90 -6.63
C GLY A 141 27.03 -5.60 -5.59
N TRP A 142 26.69 -6.62 -4.79
CA TRP A 142 25.74 -6.45 -3.69
C TRP A 142 26.30 -5.53 -2.61
N PHE A 143 27.60 -5.64 -2.36
CA PHE A 143 28.38 -4.73 -1.51
C PHE A 143 29.58 -4.19 -2.29
N SER A 144 30.58 -3.70 -1.56
CA SER A 144 31.90 -3.34 -2.07
C SER A 144 32.96 -3.90 -1.13
N GLY A 145 34.07 -4.39 -1.67
CA GLY A 145 35.17 -4.88 -0.85
C GLY A 145 35.97 -5.98 -1.54
N TYR A 146 36.94 -6.52 -0.82
CA TYR A 146 37.76 -7.63 -1.31
C TYR A 146 36.90 -8.86 -1.58
N GLY A 147 36.97 -9.40 -2.80
CA GLY A 147 36.23 -10.60 -3.23
C GLY A 147 34.83 -10.32 -3.80
N GLU A 148 34.39 -9.07 -3.80
CA GLU A 148 33.12 -8.68 -4.44
C GLU A 148 33.25 -8.71 -5.98
N TYR A 149 32.15 -9.01 -6.66
CA TYR A 149 32.07 -9.05 -8.12
C TYR A 149 30.82 -8.31 -8.62
N SER A 150 30.92 -7.78 -9.83
CA SER A 150 29.83 -7.04 -10.45
C SER A 150 28.66 -7.96 -10.79
N SER A 151 27.47 -7.54 -10.42
CA SER A 151 26.21 -8.21 -10.74
C SER A 151 25.47 -7.41 -11.82
N PRO A 152 24.92 -8.07 -12.85
CA PRO A 152 24.21 -7.38 -13.92
C PRO A 152 22.98 -6.63 -13.42
N HIS A 153 22.23 -7.21 -12.48
CA HIS A 153 21.03 -6.60 -11.94
C HIS A 153 21.38 -5.36 -11.10
N THR A 154 22.33 -5.49 -10.16
CA THR A 154 22.73 -4.37 -9.31
C THR A 154 23.38 -3.24 -10.13
N THR A 155 24.20 -3.58 -11.12
CA THR A 155 24.79 -2.62 -12.05
C THR A 155 23.70 -1.86 -12.81
N ALA A 156 22.71 -2.58 -13.38
CA ALA A 156 21.59 -1.95 -14.08
C ALA A 156 20.78 -1.03 -13.15
N GLN A 157 20.51 -1.46 -11.92
CA GLN A 157 19.79 -0.66 -10.92
C GLN A 157 20.54 0.63 -10.56
N VAL A 158 21.85 0.56 -10.33
CA VAL A 158 22.66 1.75 -10.02
C VAL A 158 22.75 2.69 -11.22
N VAL A 159 22.99 2.17 -12.42
CA VAL A 159 23.05 2.98 -13.63
C VAL A 159 21.72 3.70 -13.87
N HIS A 160 20.60 3.00 -13.79
CA HIS A 160 19.26 3.58 -13.88
C HIS A 160 19.05 4.69 -12.84
N GLY A 161 19.32 4.39 -11.57
CA GLY A 161 19.11 5.35 -10.50
C GLY A 161 20.00 6.59 -10.58
N LEU A 162 21.28 6.45 -10.96
CA LEU A 162 22.18 7.58 -11.20
C LEU A 162 21.77 8.38 -12.45
N THR A 163 21.18 7.72 -13.44
CA THR A 163 20.61 8.39 -14.63
C THR A 163 19.44 9.28 -14.24
N ILE A 164 18.48 8.74 -13.48
CA ILE A 164 17.36 9.52 -12.94
C ILE A 164 17.85 10.66 -12.06
N ALA A 165 18.84 10.41 -11.20
CA ALA A 165 19.42 11.45 -10.35
C ALA A 165 20.04 12.59 -11.19
N THR A 166 20.77 12.25 -12.26
CA THR A 166 21.36 13.23 -13.19
C THR A 166 20.29 14.04 -13.93
N GLN A 167 19.21 13.39 -14.39
CA GLN A 167 18.04 14.06 -14.99
C GLN A 167 17.30 14.99 -14.02
N ASN A 168 17.61 14.88 -12.72
CA ASN A 168 17.08 15.68 -11.63
C ASN A 168 18.16 16.57 -11.00
N ASP A 169 19.14 16.99 -11.82
CA ASP A 169 20.26 17.88 -11.53
C ASP A 169 21.11 17.51 -10.29
N VAL A 170 21.20 16.21 -9.97
CA VAL A 170 22.19 15.74 -9.01
C VAL A 170 23.55 15.65 -9.71
N PRO A 171 24.61 16.33 -9.20
CA PRO A 171 25.92 16.30 -9.82
C PRO A 171 26.57 14.93 -9.61
N ILE A 172 26.72 14.18 -10.70
CA ILE A 172 27.39 12.87 -10.75
C ILE A 172 28.52 12.95 -11.78
N LEU A 173 29.67 12.36 -11.47
CA LEU A 173 30.80 12.31 -12.40
C LEU A 173 30.41 11.46 -13.63
N PRO A 174 30.52 11.98 -14.87
CA PRO A 174 30.06 11.25 -16.07
C PRO A 174 30.70 9.86 -16.24
N ASP A 175 31.98 9.73 -15.89
CA ASP A 175 32.74 8.48 -15.98
C ASP A 175 32.12 7.34 -15.15
N VAL A 176 31.48 7.66 -14.02
CA VAL A 176 30.85 6.65 -13.14
C VAL A 176 29.73 5.93 -13.89
N ILE A 177 28.82 6.68 -14.52
CA ILE A 177 27.72 6.12 -15.29
C ILE A 177 28.25 5.42 -16.55
N GLN A 178 29.21 6.04 -17.25
CA GLN A 178 29.77 5.50 -18.48
C GLN A 178 30.42 4.13 -18.30
N ARG A 179 31.21 3.95 -17.23
CA ARG A 179 31.84 2.65 -16.91
C ARG A 179 30.79 1.56 -16.62
N GLY A 180 29.70 1.92 -15.92
CA GLY A 180 28.57 1.04 -15.70
C GLY A 180 27.85 0.63 -16.98
N LEU A 181 27.61 1.59 -17.88
CA LEU A 181 27.03 1.32 -19.20
C LEU A 181 27.92 0.38 -20.03
N GLN A 182 29.24 0.62 -20.05
CA GLN A 182 30.19 -0.23 -20.77
C GLN A 182 30.18 -1.67 -20.24
N TRP A 183 30.11 -1.83 -18.92
CA TRP A 183 29.97 -3.14 -18.28
C TRP A 183 28.68 -3.84 -18.73
N LEU A 184 27.54 -3.14 -18.71
CA LEU A 184 26.24 -3.69 -19.12
C LEU A 184 26.19 -4.04 -20.61
N GLN A 185 26.81 -3.23 -21.48
CA GLN A 185 26.93 -3.54 -22.91
C GLN A 185 27.76 -4.82 -23.14
N THR A 186 28.85 -4.98 -22.40
CA THR A 186 29.70 -6.18 -22.48
C THR A 186 28.91 -7.42 -22.02
N TRP A 187 28.16 -7.28 -20.93
CA TRP A 187 27.26 -8.33 -20.45
C TRP A 187 26.21 -8.69 -21.49
N GLN A 188 25.49 -7.70 -22.04
CA GLN A 188 24.45 -7.92 -23.04
C GLN A 188 25.00 -8.61 -24.30
N ALA A 189 26.17 -8.20 -24.79
CA ALA A 189 26.83 -8.83 -25.92
C ALA A 189 27.11 -10.32 -25.64
N ALA A 190 27.61 -10.65 -24.44
CA ALA A 190 27.84 -12.04 -24.04
C ALA A 190 26.53 -12.85 -23.98
N GLN A 191 25.45 -12.27 -23.42
CA GLN A 191 24.14 -12.95 -23.38
C GLN A 191 23.55 -13.18 -24.78
N LEU A 192 23.73 -12.23 -25.69
CA LEU A 192 23.29 -12.39 -27.08
C LEU A 192 24.03 -13.52 -27.79
N GLU A 193 25.32 -13.74 -27.54
CA GLU A 193 26.03 -14.91 -28.07
C GLU A 193 25.45 -16.23 -27.54
N LEU A 194 25.09 -16.29 -26.24
CA LEU A 194 24.43 -17.48 -25.67
C LEU A 194 23.06 -17.74 -26.32
N LEU A 195 22.30 -16.68 -26.60
CA LEU A 195 21.00 -16.78 -27.27
C LEU A 195 21.15 -17.20 -28.75
N ARG A 196 22.14 -16.65 -29.46
CA ARG A 196 22.47 -17.02 -30.84
C ARG A 196 22.89 -18.49 -30.93
N GLU A 197 23.64 -19.00 -29.96
CA GLU A 197 23.95 -20.44 -29.88
C GLU A 197 22.68 -21.26 -29.58
N GLY A 198 21.81 -20.77 -28.70
CA GLY A 198 20.51 -21.39 -28.42
C GLY A 198 19.62 -21.50 -29.67
N ASP A 199 19.69 -20.53 -30.56
CA ASP A 199 18.97 -20.56 -31.84
C ASP A 199 19.49 -21.64 -32.78
N ARG A 200 20.79 -21.95 -32.77
CA ARG A 200 21.34 -23.09 -33.52
C ARG A 200 20.81 -24.42 -33.01
N HIS A 201 20.77 -24.59 -31.68
CA HIS A 201 20.16 -25.76 -31.05
C HIS A 201 18.64 -25.85 -31.32
N ARG A 202 17.94 -24.72 -31.35
CA ARG A 202 16.50 -24.66 -31.69
C ARG A 202 16.25 -25.05 -33.15
N ALA A 203 17.09 -24.59 -34.07
CA ALA A 203 16.93 -24.81 -35.50
C ALA A 203 17.27 -26.26 -35.92
N ASN A 204 18.17 -26.93 -35.20
CA ASN A 204 18.57 -28.30 -35.47
C ASN A 204 18.72 -29.11 -34.16
N PRO A 205 17.77 -30.01 -33.83
CA PRO A 205 17.85 -30.85 -32.63
C PRO A 205 19.07 -31.76 -32.57
N ASP A 206 19.67 -32.10 -33.73
CA ASP A 206 20.88 -32.92 -33.83
C ASP A 206 22.18 -32.08 -33.77
N TYR A 207 22.08 -30.76 -33.58
CA TYR A 207 23.24 -29.88 -33.41
C TYR A 207 23.93 -30.16 -32.08
N ASP A 208 25.18 -30.64 -32.14
CA ASP A 208 26.01 -31.04 -31.00
C ASP A 208 26.96 -29.92 -30.53
N GLY A 209 26.54 -28.67 -30.69
CA GLY A 209 27.23 -27.48 -30.20
C GLY A 209 27.67 -27.64 -28.74
N LYS A 210 28.94 -27.35 -28.47
CA LYS A 210 29.56 -27.48 -27.13
C LYS A 210 29.69 -26.15 -26.40
N LEU A 211 29.33 -25.04 -27.06
CA LEU A 211 29.36 -23.73 -26.43
C LEU A 211 28.20 -23.63 -25.43
N PRO A 212 28.37 -22.91 -24.31
CA PRO A 212 27.25 -22.56 -23.45
C PRO A 212 26.19 -21.81 -24.25
N PHE A 213 24.91 -22.10 -23.96
CA PHE A 213 23.79 -21.45 -24.64
C PHE A 213 22.64 -21.17 -23.68
N ARG A 214 21.75 -20.27 -24.11
CA ARG A 214 20.47 -19.98 -23.46
C ARG A 214 19.37 -20.08 -24.50
N MET A 215 18.28 -20.76 -24.17
CA MET A 215 17.15 -20.91 -25.11
C MET A 215 16.26 -19.67 -25.15
N HIS A 216 16.23 -18.89 -24.07
CA HIS A 216 15.29 -17.79 -23.90
C HIS A 216 15.95 -16.58 -23.24
N ALA A 217 15.56 -15.39 -23.71
CA ALA A 217 15.76 -14.15 -22.98
C ALA A 217 14.82 -14.11 -21.77
N ASP A 218 15.22 -13.38 -20.72
CA ASP A 218 14.51 -13.34 -19.45
C ASP A 218 14.25 -11.90 -18.94
N ASN A 219 13.71 -11.81 -17.71
CA ASN A 219 13.41 -10.53 -17.06
C ASN A 219 14.64 -9.64 -16.86
N LEU A 220 15.82 -10.24 -16.65
CA LEU A 220 17.06 -9.50 -16.45
C LEU A 220 17.55 -8.90 -17.77
N ASP A 221 17.44 -9.66 -18.87
CA ASP A 221 17.74 -9.14 -20.21
C ASP A 221 16.83 -7.94 -20.55
N ALA A 222 15.53 -8.02 -20.22
CA ALA A 222 14.57 -6.92 -20.38
C ALA A 222 14.96 -5.69 -19.55
N PHE A 223 15.39 -5.89 -18.30
CA PHE A 223 15.82 -4.79 -17.43
C PHE A 223 17.06 -4.09 -17.98
N ILE A 224 18.09 -4.86 -18.36
CA ILE A 224 19.34 -4.32 -18.91
C ILE A 224 19.09 -3.59 -20.23
N ALA A 225 18.29 -4.17 -21.13
CA ALA A 225 17.92 -3.52 -22.39
C ALA A 225 17.20 -2.19 -22.12
N GLY A 226 16.27 -2.18 -21.15
CA GLY A 226 15.60 -0.97 -20.67
C GLY A 226 16.60 0.10 -20.23
N VAL A 227 17.53 -0.22 -19.33
CA VAL A 227 18.54 0.73 -18.82
C VAL A 227 19.48 1.23 -19.92
N LEU A 228 19.98 0.35 -20.79
CA LEU A 228 20.83 0.74 -21.91
C LEU A 228 20.10 1.68 -22.88
N SER A 229 18.81 1.46 -23.11
CA SER A 229 18.00 2.33 -23.98
C SER A 229 17.80 3.75 -23.44
N GLU A 230 17.94 3.98 -22.12
CA GLU A 230 17.86 5.33 -21.52
C GLU A 230 19.00 6.25 -22.00
N HIS A 231 20.08 5.65 -22.49
CA HIS A 231 21.27 6.31 -23.03
C HIS A 231 21.43 6.12 -24.54
N ASN A 232 20.38 5.64 -25.22
CA ASN A 232 20.43 5.28 -26.64
C ASN A 232 21.60 4.33 -26.98
N THR A 233 21.86 3.38 -26.10
CA THR A 233 22.94 2.38 -26.27
C THR A 233 22.41 0.95 -26.14
N GLY A 234 23.31 -0.03 -26.26
CA GLY A 234 23.00 -1.46 -26.30
C GLY A 234 22.80 -1.99 -27.72
N ASP A 235 22.82 -3.32 -27.85
CA ASP A 235 22.59 -4.03 -29.11
C ASP A 235 21.07 -4.20 -29.32
N PRO A 236 20.48 -3.61 -30.39
CA PRO A 236 19.05 -3.67 -30.66
C PRO A 236 18.54 -5.08 -30.96
N ALA A 237 19.43 -6.04 -31.30
CA ALA A 237 19.04 -7.43 -31.53
C ALA A 237 18.35 -8.06 -30.31
N ILE A 238 18.62 -7.56 -29.10
CA ILE A 238 17.93 -8.05 -27.90
C ILE A 238 16.42 -7.90 -28.00
N GLY A 239 15.91 -6.85 -28.66
CA GLY A 239 14.48 -6.61 -28.81
C GLY A 239 13.75 -7.76 -29.51
N GLU A 240 14.39 -8.39 -30.49
CA GLU A 240 13.82 -9.54 -31.20
C GLU A 240 13.65 -10.74 -30.26
N TYR A 241 14.65 -11.02 -29.41
CA TYR A 241 14.59 -12.06 -28.40
C TYR A 241 13.55 -11.76 -27.33
N LEU A 242 13.47 -10.52 -26.83
CA LEU A 242 12.46 -10.13 -25.86
C LEU A 242 11.04 -10.32 -26.40
N MET A 243 10.79 -9.95 -27.65
CA MET A 243 9.47 -10.17 -28.28
C MET A 243 9.18 -11.65 -28.54
N ARG A 244 10.19 -12.41 -28.97
CA ARG A 244 10.05 -13.85 -29.20
C ARG A 244 9.67 -14.58 -27.92
N ASP A 245 10.37 -14.28 -26.83
CA ASP A 245 10.27 -14.99 -25.56
C ASP A 245 9.26 -14.36 -24.58
N ARG A 246 8.54 -13.30 -24.98
CA ARG A 246 7.57 -12.57 -24.14
C ARG A 246 6.57 -13.47 -23.40
N GLY A 247 6.16 -14.59 -24.00
CA GLY A 247 5.23 -15.54 -23.36
C GLY A 247 5.81 -16.34 -22.20
N GLN A 248 7.12 -16.25 -21.96
CA GLN A 248 7.85 -16.88 -20.84
C GLN A 248 8.22 -15.85 -19.76
N MET A 249 7.98 -14.56 -19.99
CA MET A 249 8.29 -13.50 -19.05
C MET A 249 7.21 -13.35 -17.98
N THR A 250 7.62 -12.96 -16.79
CA THR A 250 6.68 -12.53 -15.76
C THR A 250 6.08 -11.17 -16.17
N ALA A 251 4.99 -10.75 -15.53
CA ALA A 251 4.42 -9.42 -15.79
C ALA A 251 5.42 -8.28 -15.57
N TYR A 252 6.35 -8.43 -14.62
CA TYR A 252 7.46 -7.50 -14.43
C TYR A 252 8.37 -7.42 -15.67
N GLY A 253 8.83 -8.57 -16.19
CA GLY A 253 9.68 -8.61 -17.39
C GLY A 253 8.97 -8.13 -18.66
N LEU A 254 7.68 -8.44 -18.80
CA LEU A 254 6.85 -7.90 -19.88
C LEU A 254 6.75 -6.38 -19.79
N ALA A 255 6.46 -5.81 -18.62
CA ALA A 255 6.36 -4.37 -18.47
C ALA A 255 7.68 -3.65 -18.79
N LEU A 256 8.83 -4.21 -18.37
CA LEU A 256 10.16 -3.73 -18.77
C LEU A 256 10.39 -3.82 -20.27
N THR A 257 10.00 -4.93 -20.90
CA THR A 257 10.08 -5.10 -22.36
C THR A 257 9.26 -4.03 -23.07
N GLY A 258 8.05 -3.73 -22.60
CA GLY A 258 7.22 -2.69 -23.15
C GLY A 258 7.87 -1.30 -23.06
N LEU A 259 8.54 -0.98 -21.95
CA LEU A 259 9.28 0.28 -21.80
C LEU A 259 10.45 0.37 -22.79
N TYR A 260 11.22 -0.71 -22.94
CA TYR A 260 12.27 -0.79 -23.95
C TYR A 260 11.70 -0.56 -25.35
N MET A 261 10.62 -1.25 -25.74
CA MET A 261 9.98 -1.09 -27.05
C MET A 261 9.49 0.33 -27.28
N HIS A 262 8.95 0.99 -26.24
CA HIS A 262 8.54 2.38 -26.33
C HIS A 262 9.72 3.31 -26.62
N ARG A 263 10.82 3.19 -25.87
CA ARG A 263 12.03 4.02 -26.04
C ARG A 263 12.72 3.77 -27.37
N SER A 264 12.74 2.52 -27.83
CA SER A 264 13.25 2.12 -29.15
C SER A 264 12.29 2.43 -30.30
N GLN A 265 11.21 3.19 -30.06
CA GLN A 265 10.25 3.63 -31.08
C GLN A 265 9.58 2.46 -31.83
N GLN A 266 9.36 1.32 -31.16
CA GLN A 266 8.65 0.15 -31.69
C GLN A 266 7.22 0.10 -31.13
N GLN A 267 6.37 1.06 -31.52
CA GLN A 267 5.04 1.23 -30.92
C GLN A 267 4.15 -0.02 -31.09
N GLN A 268 4.22 -0.70 -32.23
CA GLN A 268 3.45 -1.92 -32.46
C GLN A 268 3.82 -3.04 -31.45
N ASN A 269 5.12 -3.22 -31.19
CA ASN A 269 5.60 -4.21 -30.23
C ASN A 269 5.26 -3.80 -28.78
N ARG A 270 5.40 -2.51 -28.45
CA ARG A 270 4.95 -1.94 -27.17
C ARG A 270 3.47 -2.24 -26.92
N ASP A 271 2.62 -1.98 -27.90
CA ASP A 271 1.16 -2.12 -27.75
C ASP A 271 0.76 -3.60 -27.62
N LEU A 272 1.46 -4.51 -28.32
CA LEU A 272 1.27 -5.96 -28.15
C LEU A 272 1.64 -6.43 -26.73
N VAL A 273 2.73 -5.90 -26.16
CA VAL A 273 3.14 -6.20 -24.78
C VAL A 273 2.11 -5.66 -23.78
N ILE A 274 1.59 -4.44 -24.00
CA ILE A 274 0.50 -3.89 -23.17
C ILE A 274 -0.73 -4.81 -23.22
N GLN A 275 -1.12 -5.31 -24.40
CA GLN A 275 -2.22 -6.27 -24.53
C GLN A 275 -1.95 -7.57 -23.77
N ASN A 276 -0.70 -8.06 -23.73
CA ASN A 276 -0.35 -9.24 -22.92
C ASN A 276 -0.48 -8.98 -21.42
N LEU A 277 -0.07 -7.79 -20.94
CA LEU A 277 -0.26 -7.40 -19.54
C LEU A 277 -1.73 -7.20 -19.17
N GLU A 278 -2.54 -6.65 -20.08
CA GLU A 278 -3.96 -6.41 -19.88
C GLU A 278 -4.79 -7.70 -19.72
N GLN A 279 -4.24 -8.87 -20.04
CA GLN A 279 -4.86 -10.16 -19.71
C GLN A 279 -4.94 -10.43 -18.20
N PHE A 280 -4.06 -9.81 -17.42
CA PHE A 280 -4.04 -9.89 -15.96
C PHE A 280 -4.78 -8.72 -15.30
N LEU A 281 -5.20 -7.72 -16.08
CA LEU A 281 -5.76 -6.48 -15.55
C LEU A 281 -7.18 -6.70 -15.02
N VAL A 282 -7.36 -6.43 -13.72
CA VAL A 282 -8.66 -6.39 -13.06
C VAL A 282 -9.01 -4.94 -12.76
N ARG A 283 -10.27 -4.58 -12.96
CA ARG A 283 -10.84 -3.29 -12.59
C ARG A 283 -11.96 -3.49 -11.58
N ASP A 284 -11.99 -2.66 -10.54
CA ASP A 284 -13.07 -2.59 -9.56
C ASP A 284 -13.74 -1.20 -9.66
N PRO A 285 -14.83 -1.08 -10.45
CA PRO A 285 -15.53 0.19 -10.61
C PRO A 285 -16.12 0.76 -9.33
N ALA A 286 -16.45 -0.10 -8.34
CA ALA A 286 -17.01 0.35 -7.08
C ALA A 286 -15.96 1.10 -6.24
N ASN A 287 -14.70 0.64 -6.30
CA ASN A 287 -13.58 1.25 -5.62
C ASN A 287 -12.74 2.17 -6.52
N GLN A 288 -13.03 2.25 -7.82
CA GLN A 288 -12.23 2.99 -8.81
C GLN A 288 -10.75 2.59 -8.74
N THR A 289 -10.48 1.28 -8.66
CA THR A 289 -9.11 0.73 -8.63
C THR A 289 -8.87 -0.21 -9.80
N ALA A 290 -7.62 -0.31 -10.24
CA ALA A 290 -7.19 -1.23 -11.28
C ALA A 290 -5.82 -1.83 -10.94
N TRP A 291 -5.64 -3.13 -11.18
CA TRP A 291 -4.39 -3.83 -10.85
C TRP A 291 -4.14 -5.05 -11.73
N LEU A 292 -2.89 -5.53 -11.75
CA LEU A 292 -2.55 -6.82 -12.35
C LEU A 292 -2.78 -7.94 -11.34
N GLN A 293 -3.76 -8.81 -11.59
CA GLN A 293 -3.98 -10.05 -10.83
C GLN A 293 -3.00 -11.11 -11.34
N LEU A 294 -1.84 -11.17 -10.69
CA LEU A 294 -0.79 -12.12 -11.05
C LEU A 294 -1.04 -13.48 -10.39
N PRO A 295 -0.70 -14.59 -11.06
CA PRO A 295 -0.69 -15.90 -10.41
C PRO A 295 0.32 -15.92 -9.26
N GLU A 296 0.13 -16.80 -8.27
CA GLU A 296 1.14 -17.02 -7.24
C GLU A 296 2.42 -17.58 -7.89
N GLU A 297 3.42 -16.71 -8.06
CA GLU A 297 4.73 -17.10 -8.53
C GLU A 297 5.62 -17.49 -7.33
N PHE A 298 5.93 -18.78 -7.22
CA PHE A 298 6.94 -19.27 -6.28
C PHE A 298 8.34 -19.03 -6.85
N GLY A 299 8.87 -17.83 -6.62
CA GLY A 299 10.26 -17.47 -6.96
C GLY A 299 10.98 -16.89 -5.75
N TRP A 300 12.20 -17.36 -5.48
CA TRP A 300 13.08 -16.79 -4.44
C TRP A 300 13.95 -15.63 -4.97
N TYR A 301 13.60 -15.04 -6.12
CA TYR A 301 14.24 -13.83 -6.61
C TYR A 301 13.86 -12.66 -5.71
N TRP A 302 14.83 -11.81 -5.41
CA TRP A 302 14.65 -10.67 -4.52
C TRP A 302 14.07 -9.42 -5.23
N TYR A 303 13.77 -9.53 -6.54
CA TYR A 303 13.21 -8.47 -7.40
C TYR A 303 12.02 -8.97 -8.21
N GLY A 304 11.26 -8.06 -8.81
CA GLY A 304 10.13 -8.40 -9.68
C GLY A 304 8.85 -8.78 -8.93
N SER A 305 8.66 -8.21 -7.74
CA SER A 305 7.42 -8.36 -6.96
C SER A 305 6.19 -7.84 -7.73
N GLU A 306 4.99 -8.19 -7.26
CA GLU A 306 3.75 -7.65 -7.84
C GLU A 306 3.68 -6.11 -7.80
N ASN A 307 4.25 -5.48 -6.76
CA ASN A 307 4.30 -4.02 -6.64
C ASN A 307 5.29 -3.42 -7.64
N GLU A 308 6.45 -4.06 -7.85
CA GLU A 308 7.39 -3.65 -8.89
C GLU A 308 6.78 -3.80 -10.29
N ALA A 309 6.12 -4.93 -10.57
CA ALA A 309 5.42 -5.17 -11.84
C ALA A 309 4.35 -4.10 -12.08
N MET A 310 3.55 -3.79 -11.06
CA MET A 310 2.52 -2.76 -11.12
C MET A 310 3.10 -1.35 -11.32
N ALA A 311 4.21 -1.02 -10.65
CA ALA A 311 4.89 0.26 -10.82
C ALA A 311 5.47 0.44 -12.23
N ILE A 312 6.17 -0.57 -12.76
CA ILE A 312 6.70 -0.54 -14.13
C ILE A 312 5.57 -0.53 -15.16
N TYR A 313 4.48 -1.26 -14.93
CA TYR A 313 3.30 -1.21 -15.81
C TYR A 313 2.65 0.19 -15.82
N LEU A 314 2.57 0.86 -14.65
CA LEU A 314 2.13 2.25 -14.57
C LEU A 314 3.04 3.16 -15.41
N GLN A 315 4.36 3.04 -15.28
CA GLN A 315 5.32 3.80 -16.09
C GLN A 315 5.14 3.54 -17.59
N LEU A 316 4.93 2.28 -17.99
CA LEU A 316 4.68 1.91 -19.38
C LEU A 316 3.40 2.53 -19.92
N LYS A 317 2.29 2.43 -19.18
CA LYS A 317 1.00 3.04 -19.58
C LYS A 317 1.10 4.56 -19.64
N LEU A 318 1.82 5.19 -18.71
CA LEU A 318 2.10 6.62 -18.74
C LEU A 318 2.89 7.04 -19.99
N ALA A 319 3.95 6.30 -20.33
CA ALA A 319 4.76 6.57 -21.51
C ALA A 319 3.97 6.35 -22.82
N ALA A 320 3.07 5.36 -22.84
CA ALA A 320 2.27 5.04 -24.02
C ALA A 320 1.07 5.99 -24.21
N ALA A 321 0.36 6.31 -23.13
CA ALA A 321 -0.90 7.04 -23.13
C ALA A 321 -1.11 7.78 -21.78
N PRO A 322 -0.48 8.97 -21.58
CA PRO A 322 -0.51 9.68 -20.29
C PRO A 322 -1.88 10.22 -19.88
N GLN A 323 -2.89 10.13 -20.76
CA GLN A 323 -4.27 10.56 -20.53
C GLN A 323 -5.24 9.37 -20.41
N ASP A 324 -4.73 8.14 -20.31
CA ASP A 324 -5.56 6.95 -20.12
C ASP A 324 -6.31 7.02 -18.77
N ALA A 325 -7.62 6.87 -18.82
CA ALA A 325 -8.50 6.98 -17.67
C ALA A 325 -8.25 5.89 -16.60
N ILE A 326 -7.50 4.83 -16.93
CA ILE A 326 -7.14 3.80 -15.96
C ILE A 326 -5.99 4.21 -15.02
N LEU A 327 -5.18 5.20 -15.40
CA LEU A 327 -3.99 5.58 -14.63
C LEU A 327 -4.32 6.01 -13.19
N PRO A 328 -5.35 6.84 -12.93
CA PRO A 328 -5.75 7.17 -11.56
C PRO A 328 -6.23 5.93 -10.77
N GLU A 329 -6.90 4.97 -11.44
CA GLU A 329 -7.35 3.73 -10.80
C GLU A 329 -6.16 2.85 -10.38
N MET A 330 -5.11 2.81 -11.20
CA MET A 330 -3.84 2.12 -10.90
C MET A 330 -3.08 2.78 -9.75
N VAL A 331 -3.02 4.11 -9.74
CA VAL A 331 -2.42 4.88 -8.65
C VAL A 331 -3.19 4.63 -7.35
N LYS A 332 -4.52 4.70 -7.38
CA LYS A 332 -5.36 4.41 -6.21
C LYS A 332 -5.10 3.01 -5.66
N TYR A 333 -5.00 2.00 -6.52
CA TYR A 333 -4.65 0.64 -6.10
C TYR A 333 -3.30 0.57 -5.37
N LEU A 334 -2.25 1.13 -5.96
CA LEU A 334 -0.93 1.18 -5.32
C LEU A 334 -1.00 1.88 -3.97
N LEU A 335 -1.71 3.01 -3.87
CA LEU A 335 -1.87 3.76 -2.63
C LEU A 335 -2.60 2.94 -1.55
N ASN A 336 -3.64 2.17 -1.92
CA ASN A 336 -4.42 1.36 -0.99
C ASN A 336 -3.66 0.13 -0.46
N ASN A 337 -2.67 -0.39 -1.19
CA ASN A 337 -1.88 -1.57 -0.82
C ASN A 337 -0.54 -1.22 -0.13
N ARG A 338 -0.50 -0.09 0.60
CA ARG A 338 0.63 0.25 1.48
C ARG A 338 0.57 -0.53 2.79
N GLN A 339 1.69 -1.10 3.20
CA GLN A 339 1.92 -1.63 4.54
C GLN A 339 2.27 -0.51 5.52
N GLY A 340 1.75 -0.62 6.75
CA GLY A 340 1.96 0.37 7.82
C GLY A 340 1.67 1.81 7.41
N GLY A 341 0.74 2.01 6.46
CA GLY A 341 0.35 3.31 5.89
C GLY A 341 1.38 4.01 5.02
N SER A 342 2.63 3.52 4.95
CA SER A 342 3.76 4.31 4.43
C SER A 342 4.67 3.59 3.44
N ARG A 343 4.64 2.26 3.33
CA ARG A 343 5.63 1.52 2.51
C ARG A 343 5.01 0.34 1.77
N TRP A 344 5.77 -0.32 0.90
CA TRP A 344 5.42 -1.60 0.30
C TRP A 344 6.36 -2.70 0.82
N LYS A 345 6.30 -3.92 0.26
CA LYS A 345 6.91 -5.12 0.86
C LYS A 345 8.42 -4.99 1.11
N SER A 346 9.12 -4.20 0.32
CA SER A 346 10.57 -4.01 0.39
C SER A 346 10.99 -2.55 0.18
N THR A 347 12.27 -2.24 0.44
CA THR A 347 12.90 -0.98 0.05
C THR A 347 12.83 -0.74 -1.45
N ARG A 348 12.96 -1.81 -2.23
CA ARG A 348 12.91 -1.78 -3.70
C ARG A 348 11.50 -1.50 -4.23
N ASP A 349 10.50 -2.24 -3.76
CA ASP A 349 9.09 -1.96 -4.05
C ASP A 349 8.77 -0.49 -3.76
N THR A 350 9.15 -0.03 -2.56
CA THR A 350 8.83 1.31 -2.09
C THR A 350 9.50 2.37 -2.96
N ALA A 351 10.78 2.19 -3.33
CA ALA A 351 11.48 3.13 -4.19
C ALA A 351 10.86 3.20 -5.60
N MET A 352 10.57 2.05 -6.21
CA MET A 352 10.00 1.97 -7.56
C MET A 352 8.58 2.51 -7.63
N VAL A 353 7.75 2.26 -6.61
CA VAL A 353 6.40 2.84 -6.54
C VAL A 353 6.48 4.36 -6.38
N VAL A 354 7.38 4.88 -5.53
CA VAL A 354 7.57 6.34 -5.39
C VAL A 354 8.04 6.96 -6.71
N GLU A 355 8.93 6.28 -7.44
CA GLU A 355 9.37 6.73 -8.76
C GLU A 355 8.21 6.77 -9.76
N ALA A 356 7.43 5.70 -9.88
CA ALA A 356 6.26 5.67 -10.76
C ALA A 356 5.23 6.75 -10.41
N MET A 357 5.02 7.02 -9.11
CA MET A 357 4.15 8.12 -8.65
C MET A 357 4.70 9.50 -9.02
N ALA A 358 6.01 9.73 -8.90
CA ALA A 358 6.61 10.99 -9.31
C ALA A 358 6.47 11.22 -10.82
N GLN A 359 6.68 10.17 -11.63
CA GLN A 359 6.44 10.21 -13.07
C GLN A 359 4.96 10.45 -13.40
N TYR A 360 4.03 9.78 -12.69
CA TYR A 360 2.59 9.99 -12.85
C TYR A 360 2.21 11.45 -12.61
N ILE A 361 2.62 12.01 -11.47
CA ILE A 361 2.31 13.40 -11.08
C ILE A 361 2.84 14.38 -12.14
N GLN A 362 4.05 14.16 -12.64
CA GLN A 362 4.65 14.99 -13.69
C GLN A 362 3.90 14.86 -15.02
N ALA A 363 3.62 13.63 -15.47
CA ALA A 363 3.04 13.38 -16.80
C ALA A 363 1.57 13.82 -16.91
N THR A 364 0.84 13.82 -15.79
CA THR A 364 -0.58 14.21 -15.72
C THR A 364 -0.78 15.69 -15.37
N GLY A 365 0.28 16.41 -14.97
CA GLY A 365 0.22 17.81 -14.55
C GLY A 365 -0.38 18.01 -13.15
N GLU A 366 -0.39 16.96 -12.33
CA GLU A 366 -0.81 17.03 -10.92
C GLU A 366 0.20 17.80 -10.04
N ASP A 367 1.39 18.09 -10.56
CA ASP A 367 2.41 18.94 -9.96
C ASP A 367 2.08 20.45 -9.99
N SER A 368 0.93 20.85 -10.53
CA SER A 368 0.57 22.25 -10.64
C SER A 368 -0.91 22.53 -10.29
N PRO A 369 -1.34 22.15 -9.07
CA PRO A 369 -2.71 22.34 -8.63
C PRO A 369 -3.02 23.83 -8.56
N ASP A 370 -4.15 24.20 -9.15
CA ASP A 370 -4.74 25.53 -9.03
C ASP A 370 -6.25 25.35 -9.17
N MET A 371 -6.90 25.08 -8.04
CA MET A 371 -8.31 24.73 -8.02
C MET A 371 -9.02 25.34 -6.82
N THR A 372 -10.29 25.63 -7.02
CA THR A 372 -11.25 25.92 -5.96
C THR A 372 -12.14 24.70 -5.82
N VAL A 373 -12.19 24.13 -4.62
CA VAL A 373 -13.04 23.00 -4.26
C VAL A 373 -14.17 23.52 -3.38
N GLU A 374 -15.40 23.37 -3.84
CA GLU A 374 -16.59 23.63 -3.04
C GLU A 374 -17.18 22.29 -2.58
N VAL A 375 -17.48 22.20 -1.28
CA VAL A 375 -18.23 21.09 -0.70
C VAL A 375 -19.64 21.60 -0.41
N LEU A 376 -20.61 21.06 -1.13
CA LEU A 376 -22.01 21.37 -1.00
C LEU A 376 -22.72 20.23 -0.29
N ILE A 377 -23.65 20.59 0.60
CA ILE A 377 -24.57 19.67 1.25
C ILE A 377 -25.97 20.14 0.91
N ASP A 378 -26.74 19.28 0.24
CA ASP A 378 -28.10 19.56 -0.25
C ASP A 378 -28.19 20.82 -1.13
N GLY A 379 -27.19 20.98 -2.01
CA GLY A 379 -27.10 22.11 -2.93
C GLY A 379 -26.65 23.43 -2.27
N GLN A 380 -26.44 23.47 -0.96
CA GLN A 380 -25.89 24.62 -0.26
C GLN A 380 -24.37 24.47 -0.07
N VAL A 381 -23.59 25.47 -0.50
CA VAL A 381 -22.15 25.52 -0.24
C VAL A 381 -21.91 25.59 1.28
N ARG A 382 -21.25 24.57 1.82
CA ARG A 382 -20.84 24.49 3.22
C ARG A 382 -19.38 24.89 3.41
N LYS A 383 -18.54 24.63 2.41
CA LYS A 383 -17.12 24.95 2.44
C LYS A 383 -16.61 25.27 1.05
N THR A 384 -15.71 26.23 0.96
CA THR A 384 -14.97 26.57 -0.26
C THR A 384 -13.50 26.68 0.10
N GLU A 385 -12.67 25.86 -0.52
CA GLU A 385 -11.22 25.85 -0.31
C GLU A 385 -10.49 26.12 -1.61
N LYS A 386 -9.53 27.04 -1.57
CA LYS A 386 -8.59 27.26 -2.67
C LYS A 386 -7.37 26.39 -2.42
N ILE A 387 -7.00 25.55 -3.38
CA ILE A 387 -5.84 24.67 -3.32
C ILE A 387 -4.89 25.08 -4.45
N THR A 388 -3.69 25.49 -4.07
CA THR A 388 -2.58 25.89 -4.95
C THR A 388 -1.31 25.17 -4.53
N GLY A 389 -0.26 25.24 -5.35
CA GLY A 389 1.07 24.77 -4.94
C GLY A 389 1.55 25.42 -3.62
N GLU A 390 1.22 26.69 -3.39
CA GLU A 390 1.67 27.43 -2.20
C GLU A 390 1.06 26.92 -0.88
N ASN A 391 -0.15 26.35 -0.91
CA ASN A 391 -0.88 25.92 0.29
C ASN A 391 -1.21 24.42 0.31
N LEU A 392 -0.63 23.63 -0.59
CA LEU A 392 -0.90 22.21 -0.76
C LEU A 392 -0.77 21.40 0.54
N PHE A 393 0.12 21.82 1.44
CA PHE A 393 0.37 21.15 2.71
C PHE A 393 -0.30 21.84 3.90
N GLY A 394 -1.14 22.84 3.66
CA GLY A 394 -1.65 23.80 4.64
C GLY A 394 -3.16 24.04 4.61
N PHE A 395 -3.86 23.63 3.55
CA PHE A 395 -5.30 23.87 3.40
C PHE A 395 -6.13 23.00 4.36
N ASP A 396 -7.30 23.52 4.77
CA ASP A 396 -8.22 22.79 5.64
C ASP A 396 -9.11 21.86 4.80
N GLY A 397 -8.66 20.62 4.61
CA GLY A 397 -9.37 19.61 3.83
C GLY A 397 -10.57 18.93 4.52
N GLN A 398 -11.06 19.39 5.67
CA GLN A 398 -12.12 18.70 6.42
C GLN A 398 -13.42 19.51 6.54
N LEU A 399 -14.57 18.89 6.29
CA LEU A 399 -15.90 19.40 6.66
C LEU A 399 -16.54 18.42 7.64
N VAL A 400 -16.91 18.90 8.82
CA VAL A 400 -17.57 18.09 9.85
C VAL A 400 -18.96 18.69 10.10
N LEU A 401 -20.00 17.87 10.01
CA LEU A 401 -21.36 18.22 10.42
C LEU A 401 -21.74 17.32 11.60
N SER A 402 -22.36 17.90 12.63
CA SER A 402 -22.75 17.16 13.83
C SER A 402 -24.12 17.54 14.38
N GLY A 403 -24.80 16.58 15.01
CA GLY A 403 -26.06 16.83 15.72
C GLY A 403 -27.12 17.46 14.82
N GLU A 404 -27.62 18.64 15.22
CA GLU A 404 -28.68 19.36 14.52
C GLU A 404 -28.27 19.89 13.13
N GLU A 405 -26.96 19.95 12.82
CA GLU A 405 -26.45 20.38 11.51
C GLU A 405 -26.66 19.34 10.40
N LEU A 406 -26.86 18.07 10.78
CA LEU A 406 -27.17 16.96 9.88
C LEU A 406 -28.61 16.53 10.16
N THR A 407 -29.55 17.04 9.36
CA THR A 407 -30.97 16.75 9.56
C THR A 407 -31.31 15.30 9.19
N THR A 408 -32.55 14.87 9.44
CA THR A 408 -32.99 13.54 9.03
C THR A 408 -33.36 13.53 7.56
N GLY A 409 -32.94 12.51 6.82
CA GLY A 409 -33.35 12.29 5.43
C GLY A 409 -32.18 11.91 4.53
N GLN A 410 -32.44 11.91 3.22
CA GLN A 410 -31.39 11.74 2.23
C GLN A 410 -30.64 13.06 2.05
N HIS A 411 -29.32 13.00 2.20
CA HIS A 411 -28.43 14.13 1.94
C HIS A 411 -27.63 13.91 0.66
N THR A 412 -27.42 14.98 -0.09
CA THR A 412 -26.53 14.95 -1.26
C THR A 412 -25.26 15.71 -0.94
N ILE A 413 -24.13 15.01 -0.97
CA ILE A 413 -22.80 15.61 -0.92
C ILE A 413 -22.35 15.83 -2.36
N GLU A 414 -22.12 17.09 -2.73
CA GLU A 414 -21.58 17.44 -4.04
C GLU A 414 -20.24 18.14 -3.85
N ILE A 415 -19.20 17.64 -4.52
CA ILE A 415 -17.87 18.25 -4.54
C ILE A 415 -17.68 18.87 -5.91
N ARG A 416 -17.68 20.21 -5.97
CA ARG A 416 -17.42 20.95 -7.20
C ARG A 416 -15.98 21.38 -7.23
N ARG A 417 -15.25 20.96 -8.27
CA ARG A 417 -13.90 21.42 -8.54
C ARG A 417 -13.90 22.36 -9.74
N GLN A 418 -13.43 23.58 -9.54
CA GLN A 418 -13.11 24.52 -10.61
C GLN A 418 -11.60 24.72 -10.68
N GLY A 419 -11.00 24.57 -11.86
CA GLY A 419 -9.54 24.69 -12.05
C GLY A 419 -8.86 23.36 -12.37
N ARG A 420 -7.56 23.26 -12.09
CA ARG A 420 -6.68 22.16 -12.50
C ARG A 420 -6.19 21.32 -11.32
N GLY A 421 -6.10 20.01 -11.53
CA GLY A 421 -5.68 18.99 -10.55
C GLY A 421 -6.84 18.06 -10.14
N PRO A 422 -6.57 16.81 -9.75
CA PRO A 422 -7.59 15.91 -9.23
C PRO A 422 -7.99 16.30 -7.80
N VAL A 423 -9.18 15.90 -7.39
CA VAL A 423 -9.62 15.99 -5.99
C VAL A 423 -9.81 14.57 -5.47
N TRP A 424 -8.92 14.16 -4.58
CA TRP A 424 -9.06 12.92 -3.82
C TRP A 424 -9.80 13.23 -2.52
N PHE A 425 -10.89 12.52 -2.23
CA PHE A 425 -11.70 12.74 -1.04
C PHE A 425 -12.22 11.43 -0.46
N SER A 426 -12.57 11.47 0.83
CA SER A 426 -13.31 10.43 1.53
C SER A 426 -14.44 11.09 2.34
N ALA A 427 -15.52 10.36 2.58
CA ALA A 427 -16.67 10.82 3.34
C ALA A 427 -17.06 9.77 4.38
N TRP A 428 -17.37 10.22 5.60
CA TRP A 428 -17.69 9.37 6.74
C TRP A 428 -19.02 9.79 7.35
N LEU A 429 -19.84 8.81 7.74
CA LEU A 429 -21.05 9.02 8.52
C LEU A 429 -21.02 8.11 9.75
N THR A 430 -21.10 8.69 10.94
CA THR A 430 -21.19 7.94 12.20
C THR A 430 -22.55 8.23 12.83
N THR A 431 -23.35 7.19 13.05
CA THR A 431 -24.69 7.30 13.64
C THR A 431 -24.96 6.14 14.61
N PHE A 432 -26.00 6.28 15.44
CA PHE A 432 -26.61 5.17 16.15
C PHE A 432 -27.92 4.79 15.44
N THR A 433 -28.00 3.56 14.91
CA THR A 433 -29.22 3.06 14.28
C THR A 433 -30.27 2.63 15.32
N LYS A 434 -31.55 2.84 15.01
CA LYS A 434 -32.70 2.32 15.77
C LYS A 434 -33.42 1.19 15.03
N GLU A 435 -32.85 0.72 13.92
CA GLU A 435 -33.42 -0.35 13.12
C GLU A 435 -33.48 -1.66 13.92
N GLN A 436 -34.54 -2.44 13.67
CA GLN A 436 -34.66 -3.78 14.28
C GLN A 436 -33.76 -4.81 13.59
N GLN A 437 -33.46 -4.60 12.31
CA GLN A 437 -32.56 -5.41 11.51
C GLN A 437 -31.53 -4.51 10.85
N ILE A 438 -30.27 -4.73 11.17
CA ILE A 438 -29.14 -3.99 10.63
C ILE A 438 -28.63 -4.78 9.42
N THR A 439 -28.55 -4.15 8.26
CA THR A 439 -28.05 -4.77 7.03
C THR A 439 -26.54 -4.76 6.98
N ALA A 440 -25.94 -5.73 6.28
CA ALA A 440 -24.52 -5.69 5.97
C ALA A 440 -24.13 -4.43 5.20
N ALA A 441 -22.97 -3.87 5.52
CA ALA A 441 -22.34 -2.76 4.80
C ALA A 441 -20.82 -2.95 4.78
N GLY A 442 -20.15 -2.35 3.80
CA GLY A 442 -18.69 -2.45 3.68
C GLY A 442 -18.24 -2.24 2.24
N LEU A 443 -17.21 -1.41 2.07
CA LEU A 443 -16.68 -1.06 0.76
C LEU A 443 -15.40 -1.84 0.47
N GLU A 444 -14.35 -1.55 1.24
CA GLU A 444 -12.99 -2.12 1.13
C GLU A 444 -12.88 -3.50 1.81
N VAL A 445 -13.55 -3.65 2.95
CA VAL A 445 -13.67 -4.91 3.71
C VAL A 445 -15.13 -5.20 3.99
N ARG A 446 -15.54 -6.46 3.86
CA ARG A 446 -16.90 -6.92 4.12
C ARG A 446 -16.88 -8.15 4.99
N VAL A 447 -17.93 -8.30 5.81
CA VAL A 447 -18.12 -9.45 6.69
C VAL A 447 -19.48 -10.07 6.39
N GLN A 448 -19.49 -11.37 6.18
CA GLN A 448 -20.71 -12.18 6.26
C GLN A 448 -20.64 -13.01 7.54
N ARG A 449 -21.74 -13.07 8.27
CA ARG A 449 -21.85 -13.83 9.51
C ARG A 449 -22.93 -14.88 9.32
N ASN A 450 -22.52 -16.14 9.42
CA ASN A 450 -23.38 -17.28 9.24
C ASN A 450 -23.47 -18.06 10.56
N PHE A 451 -24.68 -18.45 10.95
CA PHE A 451 -24.94 -19.27 12.14
C PHE A 451 -25.35 -20.67 11.72
N PHE A 452 -24.70 -21.68 12.29
CA PHE A 452 -25.00 -23.08 12.05
C PHE A 452 -25.27 -23.81 13.35
N ARG A 453 -26.39 -24.53 13.42
CA ARG A 453 -26.62 -25.52 14.46
C ARG A 453 -25.76 -26.74 14.15
N LEU A 454 -25.05 -27.22 15.17
CA LEU A 454 -24.20 -28.39 15.06
C LEU A 454 -24.95 -29.64 15.54
N GLU A 455 -25.28 -30.52 14.61
CA GLU A 455 -25.84 -31.84 14.91
C GLU A 455 -24.73 -32.89 14.92
N ARG A 456 -24.70 -33.77 15.92
CA ARG A 456 -23.71 -34.85 15.95
C ARG A 456 -23.93 -35.82 14.80
N ASP A 457 -22.86 -36.07 14.05
CA ASP A 457 -22.78 -37.08 12.99
C ASP A 457 -21.61 -38.01 13.33
N ASP A 458 -21.81 -38.84 14.36
CA ASP A 458 -20.74 -39.68 14.90
C ASP A 458 -20.31 -40.74 13.88
N GLN A 459 -19.15 -40.52 13.24
CA GLN A 459 -18.48 -41.54 12.43
C GLN A 459 -17.37 -42.21 13.23
N GLN A 460 -17.36 -43.55 13.24
CA GLN A 460 -16.22 -44.32 13.75
C GLN A 460 -15.09 -44.27 12.72
N THR A 461 -13.94 -43.73 13.12
CA THR A 461 -12.71 -43.82 12.33
C THR A 461 -11.71 -44.71 13.05
N ASP A 462 -11.14 -45.67 12.33
CA ASP A 462 -10.06 -46.49 12.84
C ASP A 462 -8.75 -45.68 12.81
N VAL A 463 -8.15 -45.47 13.97
CA VAL A 463 -6.81 -44.87 14.13
C VAL A 463 -5.82 -45.91 14.61
N GLN A 464 -4.56 -45.76 14.23
CA GLN A 464 -3.50 -46.69 14.62
C GLN A 464 -3.08 -46.43 16.07
N GLY A 465 -3.40 -47.36 16.97
CA GLY A 465 -2.95 -47.33 18.36
C GLY A 465 -1.44 -47.56 18.49
N GLY A 466 -0.85 -47.22 19.64
CA GLY A 466 0.61 -47.25 19.89
C GLY A 466 1.33 -48.61 19.78
N ARG A 467 0.63 -49.68 19.36
CA ARG A 467 1.18 -51.01 19.01
C ARG A 467 0.74 -51.49 17.62
N GLY A 468 0.25 -50.61 16.75
CA GLY A 468 -0.20 -50.95 15.40
C GLY A 468 -1.60 -51.58 15.29
N GLN A 469 -2.38 -51.58 16.37
CA GLN A 469 -3.77 -52.07 16.38
C GLN A 469 -4.73 -50.97 15.90
N ALA A 470 -5.75 -51.32 15.12
CA ALA A 470 -6.84 -50.39 14.79
C ALA A 470 -7.69 -50.13 16.04
N VAL A 471 -7.64 -48.90 16.55
CA VAL A 471 -8.47 -48.43 17.66
C VAL A 471 -9.60 -47.59 17.06
N LYS A 472 -10.84 -47.94 17.38
CA LYS A 472 -12.00 -47.12 17.01
C LYS A 472 -11.98 -45.84 17.83
N GLN A 473 -11.54 -44.74 17.23
CA GLN A 473 -11.68 -43.42 17.84
C GLN A 473 -13.00 -42.81 17.34
N GLN A 474 -13.84 -42.41 18.28
CA GLN A 474 -14.97 -41.55 17.97
C GLN A 474 -14.41 -40.17 17.63
N THR A 475 -14.34 -39.85 16.35
CA THR A 475 -14.12 -38.48 15.91
C THR A 475 -15.48 -37.82 15.88
N LEU A 476 -15.70 -36.87 16.80
CA LEU A 476 -16.90 -36.03 16.83
C LEU A 476 -16.95 -35.22 15.52
N LYS A 477 -17.69 -35.71 14.54
CA LYS A 477 -18.05 -34.92 13.36
C LYS A 477 -19.41 -34.28 13.62
N TYR A 478 -19.55 -33.05 13.15
CA TYR A 478 -20.81 -32.33 13.22
C TYR A 478 -21.30 -32.04 11.81
N ARG A 479 -22.60 -32.25 11.59
CA ARG A 479 -23.30 -31.71 10.43
C ARG A 479 -23.68 -30.26 10.75
N ARG A 480 -23.30 -29.33 9.86
CA ARG A 480 -23.67 -27.91 9.92
C ARG A 480 -25.05 -27.73 9.29
N VAL A 481 -26.02 -27.23 10.06
CA VAL A 481 -27.36 -26.88 9.58
C VAL A 481 -27.53 -25.37 9.74
N PRO A 482 -27.76 -24.58 8.66
CA PRO A 482 -28.01 -23.14 8.78
C PRO A 482 -29.17 -22.85 9.73
N ILE A 483 -29.03 -21.80 10.54
CA ILE A 483 -30.09 -21.33 11.45
C ILE A 483 -30.84 -20.19 10.77
N GLU A 484 -32.16 -20.33 10.66
CA GLU A 484 -33.04 -19.31 10.11
C GLU A 484 -33.48 -18.29 11.19
N ASP A 485 -33.97 -17.12 10.75
CA ASP A 485 -34.43 -16.04 11.64
C ASP A 485 -35.56 -16.53 12.57
N LEU A 486 -35.37 -16.36 13.89
CA LEU A 486 -36.26 -16.82 14.94
C LEU A 486 -36.52 -18.34 14.97
N GLU A 487 -35.65 -19.16 14.35
CA GLU A 487 -35.70 -20.61 14.52
C GLU A 487 -35.49 -20.97 16.00
N GLY A 488 -36.32 -21.89 16.51
CA GLY A 488 -36.24 -22.33 17.90
C GLY A 488 -35.02 -23.20 18.17
N LEU A 489 -34.12 -22.72 19.02
CA LEU A 489 -32.93 -23.42 19.47
C LEU A 489 -33.12 -23.89 20.91
N PRO A 490 -33.24 -25.20 21.18
CA PRO A 490 -33.28 -25.68 22.55
C PRO A 490 -32.06 -25.25 23.35
N SER A 491 -32.25 -24.87 24.61
CA SER A 491 -31.14 -24.61 25.53
C SER A 491 -30.16 -25.79 25.56
N GLY A 492 -28.87 -25.48 25.57
CA GLY A 492 -27.76 -26.40 25.43
C GLY A 492 -27.27 -26.63 24.00
N THR A 493 -27.98 -26.14 22.98
CA THR A 493 -27.63 -26.32 21.56
C THR A 493 -26.26 -25.73 21.23
N LEU A 494 -25.43 -26.53 20.53
CA LEU A 494 -24.15 -26.07 19.98
C LEU A 494 -24.37 -25.31 18.68
N VAL A 495 -23.77 -24.13 18.60
CA VAL A 495 -23.85 -23.23 17.44
C VAL A 495 -22.44 -22.89 16.98
N GLU A 496 -22.18 -23.04 15.69
CA GLU A 496 -20.96 -22.55 15.05
C GLU A 496 -21.26 -21.23 14.35
N VAL A 497 -20.48 -20.21 14.69
CA VAL A 497 -20.48 -18.92 14.01
C VAL A 497 -19.34 -18.93 13.02
N GLU A 498 -19.64 -18.73 11.75
CA GLU A 498 -18.67 -18.55 10.68
C GLU A 498 -18.69 -17.10 10.22
N LEU A 499 -17.51 -16.48 10.24
CA LEU A 499 -17.28 -15.13 9.73
C LEU A 499 -16.50 -15.26 8.44
N VAL A 500 -17.14 -14.91 7.32
CA VAL A 500 -16.52 -14.89 5.99
C VAL A 500 -16.16 -13.44 5.68
N LEU A 501 -14.88 -13.19 5.46
CA LEU A 501 -14.33 -11.88 5.14
C LEU A 501 -14.07 -11.79 3.64
N ASP A 502 -14.50 -10.70 3.02
CA ASP A 502 -14.14 -10.35 1.63
C ASP A 502 -13.32 -9.06 1.67
N SER A 503 -12.10 -9.12 1.15
CA SER A 503 -11.09 -8.06 1.19
C SER A 503 -10.75 -7.59 -0.22
N ARG A 504 -10.87 -6.29 -0.51
CA ARG A 504 -10.59 -5.73 -1.84
C ARG A 504 -9.10 -5.45 -2.08
N ASN A 505 -8.35 -5.23 -1.02
CA ASN A 505 -6.89 -5.04 -1.04
C ASN A 505 -6.24 -5.84 0.10
N ASP A 506 -4.91 -5.78 0.18
CA ASP A 506 -4.18 -6.28 1.34
C ASP A 506 -4.23 -5.25 2.47
N TYR A 507 -4.66 -5.68 3.66
CA TYR A 507 -4.76 -4.81 4.83
C TYR A 507 -4.01 -5.38 6.03
N GLU A 508 -3.60 -4.50 6.94
CA GLU A 508 -2.89 -4.84 8.16
C GLU A 508 -3.62 -4.29 9.39
N TYR A 509 -3.47 -4.97 10.53
CA TYR A 509 -4.02 -4.55 11.82
C TYR A 509 -5.53 -4.28 11.78
N LEU A 510 -6.29 -5.28 11.35
CA LEU A 510 -7.75 -5.24 11.42
C LEU A 510 -8.23 -5.85 12.74
N LEU A 511 -9.27 -5.25 13.31
CA LEU A 511 -10.03 -5.81 14.42
C LEU A 511 -11.38 -6.27 13.88
N LEU A 512 -11.63 -7.58 13.95
CA LEU A 512 -12.95 -8.16 13.73
C LEU A 512 -13.59 -8.42 15.10
N GLU A 513 -14.60 -7.64 15.46
CA GLU A 513 -15.41 -7.84 16.65
C GLU A 513 -16.70 -8.55 16.28
N ASP A 514 -16.99 -9.65 16.96
CA ASP A 514 -18.29 -10.30 16.88
C ASP A 514 -18.99 -10.28 18.23
N ARG A 515 -20.05 -9.47 18.34
CA ARG A 515 -20.85 -9.39 19.57
C ARG A 515 -21.64 -10.68 19.76
N LYS A 516 -21.50 -11.26 20.95
CA LYS A 516 -22.24 -12.46 21.32
C LYS A 516 -23.71 -12.09 21.51
N PRO A 517 -24.66 -12.88 20.96
CA PRO A 517 -26.07 -12.71 21.31
C PRO A 517 -26.23 -12.96 22.82
N SER A 518 -27.09 -12.20 23.49
CA SER A 518 -27.34 -12.42 24.92
C SER A 518 -27.89 -13.83 25.16
N GLY A 519 -27.48 -14.50 26.24
CA GLY A 519 -27.85 -15.89 26.52
C GLY A 519 -27.06 -16.93 25.71
N PHE A 520 -26.02 -16.53 24.98
CA PHE A 520 -25.08 -17.42 24.31
C PHE A 520 -23.67 -17.28 24.90
N GLU A 521 -23.04 -18.41 25.23
CA GLU A 521 -21.68 -18.42 25.78
C GLU A 521 -20.68 -19.14 24.87
N PRO A 522 -19.42 -18.68 24.79
CA PRO A 522 -18.42 -19.33 23.95
C PRO A 522 -18.03 -20.68 24.55
N VAL A 523 -17.89 -21.68 23.68
CA VAL A 523 -17.47 -23.02 24.07
C VAL A 523 -15.99 -23.01 24.49
N ASP A 524 -15.17 -22.23 23.77
CA ASP A 524 -13.79 -21.98 24.12
C ASP A 524 -13.70 -20.77 25.06
N GLN A 525 -12.93 -20.88 26.14
CA GLN A 525 -12.71 -19.77 27.08
C GLN A 525 -11.27 -19.23 27.03
N ARG A 526 -10.38 -19.86 26.27
CA ARG A 526 -8.97 -19.47 26.20
C ARG A 526 -8.73 -18.57 24.99
N SER A 527 -8.30 -17.35 25.28
CA SER A 527 -7.73 -16.46 24.27
C SER A 527 -6.40 -17.01 23.75
N GLY A 528 -6.09 -16.77 22.48
CA GLY A 528 -4.85 -17.25 21.86
C GLY A 528 -4.87 -17.15 20.34
N TYR A 529 -3.73 -17.52 19.72
CA TYR A 529 -3.64 -17.57 18.27
C TYR A 529 -4.40 -18.76 17.69
N VAL A 530 -5.12 -18.50 16.60
CA VAL A 530 -5.75 -19.51 15.75
C VAL A 530 -5.10 -19.52 14.37
N TYR A 531 -5.02 -20.69 13.74
CA TYR A 531 -4.29 -20.91 12.49
C TYR A 531 -5.09 -21.70 11.42
N ASP A 532 -6.31 -22.16 11.72
CA ASP A 532 -7.05 -23.14 10.91
C ASP A 532 -7.57 -22.63 9.55
N SER A 533 -7.39 -21.36 9.21
CA SER A 533 -7.81 -20.77 7.93
C SER A 533 -7.33 -19.33 7.78
N LEU A 534 -7.55 -18.53 8.82
CA LEU A 534 -7.09 -17.15 8.93
C LEU A 534 -6.34 -16.97 10.24
N ARG A 535 -5.09 -16.48 10.16
CA ARG A 535 -4.27 -16.23 11.35
C ARG A 535 -4.81 -15.02 12.11
N ALA A 536 -5.33 -15.25 13.31
CA ALA A 536 -5.82 -14.20 14.20
C ALA A 536 -5.39 -14.47 15.64
N TYR A 537 -5.20 -13.41 16.43
CA TYR A 537 -5.26 -13.52 17.88
C TYR A 537 -6.73 -13.39 18.31
N ARG A 538 -7.29 -14.45 18.89
CA ARG A 538 -8.68 -14.51 19.32
C ARG A 538 -8.78 -14.23 20.82
N GLU A 539 -9.63 -13.29 21.19
CA GLU A 539 -9.95 -12.95 22.57
C GLU A 539 -11.44 -13.19 22.83
N PHE A 540 -11.74 -14.01 23.83
CA PHE A 540 -13.12 -14.20 24.30
C PHE A 540 -13.38 -13.24 25.46
N ARG A 541 -14.39 -12.38 25.31
CA ARG A 541 -14.88 -11.49 26.36
C ARG A 541 -16.31 -11.87 26.75
N ASP A 542 -16.83 -11.22 27.79
CA ASP A 542 -18.18 -11.47 28.31
C ASP A 542 -19.28 -11.13 27.28
N ASP A 543 -19.08 -10.13 26.42
CA ASP A 543 -20.09 -9.64 25.46
C ASP A 543 -19.72 -9.84 23.99
N ARG A 544 -18.48 -10.26 23.68
CA ARG A 544 -17.98 -10.37 22.30
C ARG A 544 -16.81 -11.33 22.15
N VAL A 545 -16.51 -11.69 20.91
CA VAL A 545 -15.27 -12.32 20.48
C VAL A 545 -14.50 -11.31 19.63
N CYS A 546 -13.27 -10.99 20.02
CA CYS A 546 -12.40 -10.11 19.25
C CYS A 546 -11.37 -10.96 18.49
N LEU A 547 -11.16 -10.65 17.22
CA LEU A 547 -10.20 -11.30 16.34
C LEU A 547 -9.27 -10.22 15.79
N PHE A 548 -8.04 -10.20 16.32
CA PHE A 548 -6.99 -9.28 15.88
C PHE A 548 -6.21 -9.92 14.75
N LEU A 549 -6.35 -9.34 13.56
CA LEU A 549 -5.70 -9.77 12.33
C LEU A 549 -4.48 -8.90 12.09
N SER A 550 -3.28 -9.48 12.16
CA SER A 550 -2.07 -8.75 11.78
C SER A 550 -2.06 -8.42 10.28
N SER A 551 -2.69 -9.27 9.47
CA SER A 551 -2.76 -9.16 8.01
C SER A 551 -4.03 -9.85 7.49
N LEU A 552 -4.69 -9.25 6.50
CA LEU A 552 -5.76 -9.84 5.71
C LEU A 552 -5.41 -9.63 4.24
N ALA A 553 -5.08 -10.71 3.53
CA ALA A 553 -4.79 -10.64 2.11
C ALA A 553 -6.06 -10.32 1.32
N ARG A 554 -5.93 -9.73 0.13
CA ARG A 554 -7.03 -9.57 -0.82
C ARG A 554 -7.69 -10.93 -1.10
N GLY A 555 -9.02 -10.91 -1.25
CA GLY A 555 -9.83 -12.09 -1.55
C GLY A 555 -10.71 -12.52 -0.38
N GLN A 556 -11.17 -13.77 -0.43
CA GLN A 556 -12.11 -14.31 0.54
C GLN A 556 -11.40 -15.17 1.58
N HIS A 557 -11.71 -14.92 2.86
CA HIS A 557 -11.16 -15.64 4.01
C HIS A 557 -12.30 -16.05 4.92
N SER A 558 -12.12 -17.09 5.73
CA SER A 558 -13.11 -17.46 6.74
C SER A 558 -12.45 -17.74 8.08
N ILE A 559 -13.19 -17.56 9.16
CA ILE A 559 -12.81 -17.93 10.51
C ILE A 559 -14.07 -18.32 11.28
N SER A 560 -14.00 -19.38 12.07
CA SER A 560 -15.14 -19.85 12.86
C SER A 560 -14.83 -19.96 14.35
N TYR A 561 -15.89 -19.90 15.15
CA TYR A 561 -15.85 -20.22 16.57
C TYR A 561 -17.21 -20.77 17.02
N ARG A 562 -17.27 -21.37 18.20
CA ARG A 562 -18.47 -22.03 18.71
C ARG A 562 -19.05 -21.35 19.92
N LEU A 563 -20.37 -21.27 19.94
CA LEU A 563 -21.21 -20.81 21.02
C LEU A 563 -22.12 -21.95 21.51
N ARG A 564 -22.68 -21.77 22.71
CA ARG A 564 -23.77 -22.58 23.26
C ARG A 564 -24.93 -21.67 23.60
N ALA A 565 -26.14 -22.04 23.17
CA ALA A 565 -27.37 -21.37 23.60
C ALA A 565 -27.68 -21.81 25.05
N GLU A 566 -27.78 -20.88 25.98
CA GLU A 566 -27.96 -21.17 27.41
C GLU A 566 -29.33 -20.67 27.90
N THR A 567 -29.55 -19.36 27.84
CA THR A 567 -30.74 -18.72 28.44
C THR A 567 -31.88 -18.63 27.43
N PRO A 568 -33.08 -19.17 27.72
CA PRO A 568 -34.25 -19.01 26.87
C PRO A 568 -34.64 -17.53 26.68
N GLY A 569 -35.05 -17.18 25.47
CA GLY A 569 -35.44 -15.81 25.13
C GLY A 569 -35.22 -15.47 23.67
N THR A 570 -35.74 -14.31 23.26
CA THR A 570 -35.51 -13.73 21.93
C THR A 570 -34.44 -12.67 22.03
N VAL A 571 -33.40 -12.78 21.21
CA VAL A 571 -32.27 -11.86 21.19
C VAL A 571 -31.89 -11.48 19.77
N THR A 572 -31.41 -10.25 19.59
CA THR A 572 -30.78 -9.83 18.33
C THR A 572 -29.28 -10.07 18.42
N ALA A 573 -28.78 -10.94 17.57
CA ALA A 573 -27.36 -11.03 17.29
C ALA A 573 -26.95 -9.79 16.49
N LEU A 574 -26.27 -8.85 17.15
CA LEU A 574 -25.75 -7.64 16.49
C LEU A 574 -24.76 -8.05 15.39
N PRO A 575 -24.61 -7.25 14.32
CA PRO A 575 -23.61 -7.49 13.30
C PRO A 575 -22.22 -7.72 13.88
N ALA A 576 -21.49 -8.70 13.34
CA ALA A 576 -20.04 -8.68 13.42
C ALA A 576 -19.52 -7.49 12.62
N SER A 577 -18.56 -6.76 13.17
CA SER A 577 -17.92 -5.58 12.59
C SER A 577 -16.43 -5.82 12.39
N ILE A 578 -15.89 -5.39 11.26
CA ILE A 578 -14.45 -5.35 10.99
C ILE A 578 -14.02 -3.90 10.80
N GLU A 579 -12.91 -3.51 11.43
CA GLU A 579 -12.34 -2.18 11.28
C GLU A 579 -10.82 -2.21 11.21
N GLY A 580 -10.22 -1.25 10.49
CA GLY A 580 -8.78 -0.96 10.58
C GLY A 580 -8.45 -0.23 11.86
N MET A 581 -7.61 -0.82 12.72
CA MET A 581 -7.23 -0.22 14.00
C MET A 581 -6.52 1.13 13.84
N TYR A 582 -5.84 1.32 12.70
CA TYR A 582 -5.09 2.54 12.36
C TYR A 582 -5.55 3.18 11.06
N ALA A 583 -6.55 2.59 10.40
CA ALA A 583 -7.16 3.05 9.17
C ALA A 583 -8.68 2.96 9.37
N PRO A 584 -9.29 3.90 10.12
CA PRO A 584 -10.71 3.86 10.45
C PRO A 584 -11.61 3.89 9.21
N GLU A 585 -11.03 4.21 8.04
CA GLU A 585 -11.68 4.11 6.75
C GLU A 585 -12.02 2.69 6.30
N LEU A 586 -11.27 1.70 6.78
CA LEU A 586 -11.51 0.30 6.52
C LEU A 586 -12.57 -0.16 7.50
N ILE A 587 -13.83 -0.14 7.10
CA ILE A 587 -14.94 -0.61 7.94
C ILE A 587 -15.91 -1.48 7.15
N GLY A 588 -16.42 -2.50 7.81
CA GLY A 588 -17.51 -3.32 7.31
C GLY A 588 -18.28 -3.99 8.45
N ASN A 589 -19.54 -4.35 8.19
CA ASN A 589 -20.36 -5.11 9.11
C ASN A 589 -21.21 -6.13 8.36
N SER A 590 -21.56 -7.20 9.06
CA SER A 590 -22.51 -8.23 8.59
C SER A 590 -23.97 -7.82 8.84
N THR A 591 -24.90 -8.68 8.43
CA THR A 591 -26.34 -8.51 8.75
C THR A 591 -26.62 -9.02 10.16
N SER A 592 -27.51 -8.36 10.90
CA SER A 592 -28.01 -8.87 12.18
C SER A 592 -28.96 -10.05 11.98
N LEU A 593 -28.98 -11.00 12.92
CA LEU A 593 -29.92 -12.13 12.94
C LEU A 593 -30.67 -12.16 14.28
N ARG A 594 -31.97 -12.48 14.29
CA ARG A 594 -32.67 -12.73 15.56
C ARG A 594 -32.66 -14.22 15.85
N LEU A 595 -32.38 -14.54 17.10
CA LEU A 595 -32.29 -15.91 17.59
C LEU A 595 -33.33 -16.12 18.69
N LEU A 596 -33.96 -17.29 18.67
CA LEU A 596 -34.90 -17.73 19.68
C LEU A 596 -34.33 -18.95 20.39
N THR A 597 -33.99 -18.80 21.67
CA THR A 597 -33.64 -19.94 22.53
C THR A 597 -34.90 -20.41 23.26
N THR A 598 -35.24 -21.69 23.15
CA THR A 598 -36.37 -22.31 23.85
C THR A 598 -35.89 -23.11 25.06
N GLU A 599 -36.80 -23.47 25.96
CA GLU A 599 -36.48 -24.42 27.02
C GLU A 599 -35.99 -25.76 26.43
N ALA A 600 -35.12 -26.44 27.17
CA ALA A 600 -34.70 -27.78 26.80
C ALA A 600 -35.90 -28.75 26.93
N PRO A 601 -36.05 -29.72 26.01
CA PRO A 601 -37.13 -30.71 26.05
C PRO A 601 -37.05 -31.66 27.25
#